data_AF-A0A6A6RN20-F1
#
_entry.id   AF-A0A6A6RN20-F1
#
_cell.length_a   1.000
_cell.length_b   1.000
_cell.length_c   1.000
_cell.angle_alpha   90.00
_cell.angle_beta   90.00
_cell.angle_gamma   90.00
#
_symmetry.space_group_name_H-M   'P 1'
#
loop_
_entity.id
_entity.type
_entity.pdbx_description
1 polymer ?
#
loop_
_entity_poly.entity_id
_entity_poly.type
_entity_poly.pdbx_seq_one_letter_code
_entity_poly.pdbx_strand_id
1 'polypeptide(L)' 'DSSYGRLEDLPTVGFGYGRRICPGLHAVRNFLWILIGRILWAFNIEFGLDDKGIKTVVDPMASTDGLATKPLPF' A
#
# COMPACT_ATOMS: atom_id res chain seq x y z
N ASP A 1 2.39 -8.83 22.59
CA ASP A 1 2.56 -9.45 21.25
C ASP A 1 2.14 -8.47 20.15
N SER A 2 2.80 -7.29 20.11
CA SER A 2 2.55 -6.23 19.11
C SER A 2 3.63 -6.24 18.02
N SER A 3 3.70 -7.31 17.22
CA SER A 3 4.58 -7.33 16.04
C SER A 3 4.09 -6.39 14.93
N TYR A 4 2.86 -5.88 15.02
CA TYR A 4 2.37 -4.78 14.22
C TYR A 4 2.78 -3.47 14.92
N GLY A 5 3.78 -2.77 14.35
CA GLY A 5 4.15 -1.42 14.79
C GLY A 5 2.93 -0.51 14.81
N ARG A 6 2.95 0.51 15.68
CA ARG A 6 1.88 1.52 15.72
C ARG A 6 1.79 2.18 14.34
N LEU A 7 0.64 2.74 13.99
CA LEU A 7 0.44 3.48 12.71
C LEU A 7 1.49 4.59 12.47
N GLU A 8 2.15 5.05 13.54
CA GLU A 8 3.26 6.01 13.52
C GLU A 8 4.55 5.44 12.90
N ASP A 9 4.67 4.12 12.79
CA ASP A 9 5.86 3.39 12.31
C ASP A 9 5.84 3.13 10.79
N LEU A 10 4.94 3.78 10.03
CA LEU A 10 4.89 3.62 8.57
C LEU A 10 6.21 4.06 7.92
N PRO A 11 6.84 3.21 7.08
CA PRO A 11 8.14 3.51 6.47
C PRO A 11 8.13 4.84 5.73
N THR A 12 9.03 5.75 6.11
CA THR A 12 9.28 7.01 5.38
C THR A 12 10.17 6.81 4.16
N VAL A 13 10.72 5.61 3.99
CA VAL A 13 11.76 5.29 2.99
C VAL A 13 11.33 5.63 1.55
N GLY A 14 10.04 5.51 1.25
CA GLY A 14 9.47 5.87 -0.06
C GLY A 14 9.41 7.38 -0.34
N PHE A 15 9.61 8.21 0.66
CA PHE A 15 9.61 9.68 0.55
C PHE A 15 11.01 10.30 0.54
N GLY A 16 12.07 9.48 0.60
CA GLY A 16 13.46 9.94 0.64
C GLY A 16 13.91 10.46 2.00
N TYR A 17 15.04 11.17 2.03
CA TYR A 17 15.75 11.52 3.27
C TYR A 17 16.37 12.93 3.24
N GLY A 18 16.63 13.47 4.43
CA GLY A 18 17.37 14.70 4.64
C GLY A 18 16.69 15.94 4.03
N ARG A 19 17.50 16.89 3.53
CA ARG A 19 17.02 18.17 3.00
C ARG A 19 16.15 18.04 1.73
N ARG A 20 16.10 16.87 1.10
CA ARG A 20 15.30 16.59 -0.12
C ARG A 20 14.19 15.57 0.12
N ILE A 21 13.82 15.32 1.39
CA ILE A 21 12.64 14.53 1.71
C ILE A 21 11.41 15.13 1.01
N CYS A 22 10.48 14.27 0.59
CA CYS A 22 9.25 14.70 -0.07
C CYS A 22 8.56 15.79 0.77
N PRO A 23 8.41 17.02 0.24
CA PRO A 23 7.79 18.11 0.99
C PRO A 23 6.31 17.84 1.28
N GLY A 24 5.68 16.95 0.51
CA GLY A 24 4.29 16.52 0.67
C GLY A 24 4.07 15.37 1.66
N LEU A 25 5.10 14.85 2.33
CA LEU A 25 5.01 13.66 3.20
C LEU A 25 3.81 13.70 4.16
N HIS A 26 3.66 14.81 4.89
CA HIS A 26 2.61 14.93 5.91
C HIS A 26 1.22 15.04 5.28
N ALA A 27 1.08 15.78 4.17
CA ALA A 27 -0.19 15.91 3.46
C ALA A 27 -0.64 14.56 2.87
N VAL A 28 0.28 13.84 2.22
CA VAL A 28 0.00 12.52 1.63
C VAL A 28 -0.37 11.50 2.71
N ARG A 29 0.28 11.51 3.89
CA ARG A 29 -0.08 10.63 5.01
C ARG A 29 -1.52 10.83 5.48
N ASN A 30 -1.93 12.08 5.68
CA ASN A 30 -3.30 12.39 6.07
C ASN A 30 -4.31 11.99 4.98
N PHE A 31 -3.96 12.23 3.72
CA PHE A 31 -4.78 11.84 2.59
C PHE A 31 -4.96 10.31 2.50
N LEU A 32 -3.88 9.54 2.63
CA LEU A 32 -3.91 8.08 2.62
C LEU A 32 -4.77 7.52 3.76
N TRP A 33 -4.68 8.11 4.96
CA TRP A 33 -5.50 7.71 6.09
C TRP A 33 -7.00 7.80 5.77
N ILE A 34 -7.43 8.94 5.22
CA ILE A 34 -8.82 9.16 4.82
C ILE A 34 -9.22 8.23 3.67
N LEU A 35 -8.36 8.09 2.66
CA LEU A 35 -8.64 7.27 1.48
C LEU A 35 -8.85 5.80 1.86
N ILE A 36 -7.95 5.22 2.66
CA ILE A 36 -8.04 3.83 3.10
C ILE A 36 -9.31 3.63 3.93
N GLY A 37 -9.59 4.54 4.88
CA GLY A 37 -10.82 4.48 5.67
C GLY A 37 -12.09 4.50 4.81
N ARG A 38 -12.12 5.32 3.75
CA ARG A 38 -13.26 5.38 2.82
C ARG A 38 -13.43 4.11 2.01
N ILE A 39 -12.34 3.51 1.54
CA ILE A 39 -12.39 2.25 0.78
C ILE A 39 -12.92 1.13 1.66
N LEU A 40 -12.40 1.00 2.89
CA LEU A 40 -12.81 -0.04 3.84
C LEU A 40 -14.25 0.14 4.33
N TRP A 41 -14.75 1.38 4.41
CA TRP A 41 -16.15 1.63 4.73
C TRP A 41 -17.09 1.27 3.57
N ALA A 42 -16.69 1.53 2.33
CA ALA A 42 -17.55 1.39 1.16
C ALA A 42 -17.60 -0.04 0.58
N PHE A 43 -16.57 -0.85 0.78
CA PHE A 43 -16.42 -2.14 0.12
C PHE A 43 -15.96 -3.25 1.07
N ASN A 44 -16.44 -4.47 0.81
CA ASN A 44 -15.82 -5.68 1.34
C ASN A 44 -14.78 -6.18 0.34
N ILE A 45 -13.49 -6.14 0.71
CA ILE A 45 -12.39 -6.52 -0.19
C ILE A 45 -12.09 -8.01 0.00
N GLU A 46 -12.23 -8.78 -1.07
CA GLU A 46 -11.93 -10.22 -1.09
C GLU A 46 -10.90 -10.55 -2.18
N PHE A 47 -10.32 -11.75 -2.10
CA PHE A 47 -9.40 -12.25 -3.13
C PHE A 47 -10.13 -12.40 -4.47
N GLY A 48 -9.43 -12.09 -5.56
CA GLY A 48 -9.85 -12.46 -6.90
C GLY A 48 -9.93 -13.98 -7.04
N LEU A 49 -10.76 -14.45 -7.99
CA LEU A 49 -10.87 -15.86 -8.32
C LEU A 49 -10.18 -16.11 -9.67
N ASP A 50 -9.45 -17.22 -9.76
CA ASP A 50 -8.89 -17.70 -11.02
C ASP A 50 -9.97 -18.38 -11.90
N ASP A 51 -9.57 -18.84 -13.09
CA ASP A 51 -10.46 -19.53 -14.04
C ASP A 51 -11.11 -20.81 -13.46
N LYS A 52 -10.61 -21.33 -12.33
CA LYS A 52 -11.11 -22.52 -11.64
C LYS A 52 -11.95 -22.16 -10.41
N GLY A 53 -12.17 -20.87 -10.14
CA GLY A 53 -12.92 -20.40 -8.98
C GLY A 53 -12.12 -20.44 -7.67
N ILE A 54 -10.79 -20.57 -7.74
CA ILE A 54 -9.90 -20.62 -6.57
C ILE A 54 -9.41 -19.22 -6.25
N LYS A 55 -9.32 -18.88 -4.95
CA LYS A 55 -8.79 -17.60 -4.49
C LYS A 55 -7.33 -17.42 -4.92
N THR A 56 -7.07 -16.39 -5.71
CA THR A 56 -5.73 -16.03 -6.15
C THR A 56 -4.97 -15.38 -5.00
N VAL A 57 -3.83 -15.96 -4.62
CA VAL A 57 -2.92 -15.35 -3.65
C VAL A 57 -2.15 -14.22 -4.32
N VAL A 58 -2.30 -12.99 -3.81
CA VAL A 58 -1.55 -11.83 -4.28
C VAL A 58 -0.19 -11.81 -3.59
N ASP A 59 0.89 -11.94 -4.36
CA ASP A 59 2.24 -11.74 -3.86
C ASP A 59 2.47 -10.23 -3.59
N PRO A 60 2.76 -9.82 -2.34
CA PRO A 60 3.00 -8.42 -2.01
C PRO A 60 4.18 -7.80 -2.77
N MET A 61 5.13 -8.61 -3.23
CA MET A 61 6.34 -8.16 -3.93
C MET A 61 6.23 -8.23 -5.45
N ALA A 62 5.10 -8.69 -6.00
CA ALA A 62 4.87 -8.79 -7.45
C ALA A 62 4.70 -7.41 -8.10
N SER A 63 5.82 -6.80 -8.47
CA SER A 63 5.88 -5.47 -9.05
C SER A 63 6.92 -5.37 -10.16
N THR A 64 6.77 -4.39 -11.05
CA THR A 64 7.74 -4.15 -12.12
C THR A 64 8.95 -3.40 -11.60
N ASP A 65 10.14 -3.82 -12.03
CA ASP A 65 11.37 -3.06 -11.80
C ASP A 65 11.49 -1.87 -12.76
N GLY A 66 11.96 -0.73 -12.25
CA GLY A 66 12.24 0.45 -13.09
C GLY A 66 12.12 1.76 -12.33
N LEU A 67 12.22 2.87 -13.07
CA LEU A 67 12.04 4.23 -12.53
C LEU A 67 10.62 4.45 -11.97
N ALA A 68 9.63 3.78 -12.57
CA ALA A 68 8.26 3.73 -12.08
C ALA A 68 7.88 2.27 -11.82
N THR A 69 7.49 1.98 -10.58
CA THR A 69 7.02 0.66 -10.16
C THR A 69 5.51 0.60 -10.22
N LYS A 70 4.97 -0.47 -10.81
CA LYS A 70 3.55 -0.80 -10.79
C LYS A 70 3.36 -2.27 -10.39
N PRO A 71 2.21 -2.64 -9.81
CA PRO A 71 1.90 -4.04 -9.58
C PRO A 71 1.88 -4.82 -10.90
N LEU A 72 2.32 -6.08 -10.86
CA LEU A 72 2.09 -7.03 -11.95
C LEU A 72 0.60 -7.39 -12.04
N PRO A 73 0.13 -7.96 -13.17
CA PRO A 73 -1.24 -8.46 -13.28
C PRO A 73 -1.58 -9.45 -12.15
N PHE A 74 -2.83 -9.39 -11.66
CA PHE A 74 -3.39 -10.22 -10.58
C PHE A 74 -4.43 -11.20 -11.13
#